data_AF-A0A940P6E2-F1
#
_entry.id   AF-A0A940P6E2-F1
#
_cell.length_a   1.000
_cell.length_b   1.000
_cell.length_c   1.000
_cell.angle_alpha   90.00
_cell.angle_beta   90.00
_cell.angle_gamma   90.00
#
_symmetry.space_group_name_H-M   'P 1'
#
loop_
_entity.id
_entity.type
_entity.pdbx_description
1 polymer ?
#
loop_
_entity_poly.entity_id
_entity_poly.type
_entity_poly.pdbx_seq_one_letter_code
_entity_poly.pdbx_strand_id
1 'polypeptide(L)'
;MANILDYLDWRGDITFDTDPFHPVDALILAELSYLPCDGIVPKKYNESVTIADVAAEFDPENVDEKQISFCFLQDQELLSKLAESERFKNIRLTGYVSRTSDEDASQFSAVTCLLPDGRSFLSFRGTDGSIVGWKEDFNFSFKTETPGQHYAVEYINAYASQSQNDLLLGGHSKGGNFAVYAAVFCHQKYRSRIQRIYDFDGPGFRDEIADSEEYAAVIPKILSVIPQSSLVGQLLTSNTEHKIVMSK
;
A
#
# COMPACT_ATOMS: atom_id res chain seq x y z
N MET A 1 16.63 -6.33 17.18
CA MET A 1 17.14 -5.80 15.90
C MET A 1 16.06 -4.86 15.44
N ALA A 2 16.45 -3.65 15.01
CA ALA A 2 15.50 -2.57 14.80
C ALA A 2 14.45 -2.93 13.73
N ASN A 3 13.19 -2.55 13.94
CA ASN A 3 12.07 -2.65 13.02
C ASN A 3 11.48 -1.25 12.75
N ILE A 4 10.32 -1.19 12.08
CA ILE A 4 9.66 0.10 11.75
C ILE A 4 9.16 0.85 12.99
N LEU A 5 8.83 0.16 14.08
CA LEU A 5 8.44 0.77 15.35
C LEU A 5 9.65 1.41 16.04
N ASP A 6 10.81 0.73 16.02
CA ASP A 6 12.08 1.31 16.49
C ASP A 6 12.48 2.54 15.67
N TYR A 7 12.19 2.53 14.36
CA TYR A 7 12.40 3.71 13.50
C TYR A 7 11.48 4.87 13.90
N LEU A 8 10.21 4.61 14.21
CA LEU A 8 9.29 5.64 14.69
C LEU A 8 9.74 6.24 16.03
N ASP A 9 10.26 5.41 16.94
CA ASP A 9 10.82 5.89 18.21
C ASP A 9 12.05 6.78 18.02
N TRP A 10 12.79 6.60 16.91
CA TRP A 10 14.01 7.37 16.63
C TRP A 10 13.79 8.60 15.74
N ARG A 11 12.88 8.51 14.76
CA ARG A 11 12.72 9.50 13.68
C ARG A 11 11.30 10.04 13.53
N GLY A 12 10.37 9.59 14.37
CA GLY A 12 9.02 10.17 14.45
C GLY A 12 9.02 11.63 14.92
N ASP A 13 10.15 12.12 15.47
CA ASP A 13 10.34 13.47 16.01
C ASP A 13 10.56 14.55 14.93
N ILE A 14 10.94 14.18 13.70
CA ILE A 14 11.27 15.13 12.63
C ILE A 14 10.28 15.12 11.45
N THR A 15 9.97 16.30 10.92
CA THR A 15 9.02 16.45 9.81
C THR A 15 9.64 16.13 8.43
N PHE A 16 8.80 15.99 7.41
CA PHE A 16 9.25 15.81 6.02
C PHE A 16 10.01 17.01 5.44
N ASP A 17 9.88 18.20 6.04
CA ASP A 17 10.70 19.36 5.66
C ASP A 17 12.16 19.21 6.09
N THR A 18 12.39 18.47 7.19
CA THR A 18 13.73 18.21 7.73
C THR A 18 14.39 17.03 7.01
N ASP A 19 13.64 15.94 6.84
CA ASP A 19 14.08 14.75 6.11
C ASP A 19 12.96 14.30 5.15
N PRO A 20 13.10 14.53 3.83
CA PRO A 20 12.07 14.25 2.84
C PRO A 20 11.59 12.80 2.85
N PHE A 21 10.35 12.59 2.39
CA PHE A 21 9.74 11.26 2.32
C PHE A 21 10.64 10.24 1.59
N HIS A 22 10.87 9.09 2.22
CA HIS A 22 11.79 8.06 1.74
C HIS A 22 11.22 6.64 1.95
N PRO A 23 11.93 5.56 1.55
CA PRO A 23 11.35 4.22 1.50
C PRO A 23 10.84 3.65 2.83
N VAL A 24 11.38 4.07 3.99
CA VAL A 24 10.89 3.57 5.29
C VAL A 24 9.53 4.18 5.61
N ASP A 25 9.31 5.45 5.28
CA ASP A 25 8.01 6.11 5.42
C ASP A 25 6.96 5.43 4.53
N ALA A 26 7.34 5.07 3.28
CA ALA A 26 6.48 4.33 2.37
C ALA A 26 6.11 2.94 2.92
N LEU A 27 7.05 2.24 3.55
CA LEU A 27 6.78 0.95 4.20
C LEU A 27 5.82 1.12 5.38
N ILE A 28 6.03 2.14 6.23
CA ILE A 28 5.15 2.45 7.35
C ILE A 28 3.71 2.75 6.87
N LEU A 29 3.55 3.53 5.80
CA LEU A 29 2.22 3.80 5.23
C LEU A 29 1.64 2.59 4.49
N ALA A 30 2.47 1.69 3.96
CA ALA A 30 2.04 0.39 3.44
C ALA A 30 1.45 -0.48 4.56
N GLU A 31 2.13 -0.60 5.69
CA GLU A 31 1.63 -1.33 6.86
C GLU A 31 0.37 -0.68 7.45
N LEU A 32 0.28 0.66 7.49
CA LEU A 32 -0.93 1.36 7.94
C LEU A 32 -2.19 0.96 7.15
N SER A 33 -2.06 0.57 5.87
CA SER A 33 -3.21 0.14 5.06
C SER A 33 -3.86 -1.18 5.53
N TYR A 34 -3.20 -1.92 6.42
CA TYR A 34 -3.77 -3.11 7.05
C TYR A 34 -4.81 -2.79 8.12
N LEU A 35 -4.78 -1.58 8.68
CA LEU A 35 -5.70 -1.15 9.72
C LEU A 35 -7.15 -1.05 9.17
N PRO A 36 -8.13 -1.71 9.82
CA PRO A 36 -9.54 -1.60 9.43
C PRO A 36 -10.12 -0.22 9.76
N CYS A 37 -10.09 0.71 8.82
CA CYS A 37 -10.57 2.09 9.02
C CYS A 37 -12.03 2.32 8.58
N ASP A 38 -12.83 1.26 8.50
CA ASP A 38 -14.24 1.34 8.12
C ASP A 38 -15.03 2.25 9.07
N GLY A 39 -15.73 3.24 8.52
CA GLY A 39 -16.50 4.22 9.30
C GLY A 39 -15.69 5.41 9.83
N ILE A 40 -14.35 5.30 9.88
CA ILE A 40 -13.46 6.34 10.41
C ILE A 40 -12.86 7.16 9.27
N VAL A 41 -12.21 6.51 8.28
CA VAL A 41 -11.61 7.21 7.14
C VAL A 41 -12.66 7.41 6.03
N PRO A 42 -12.85 8.64 5.51
CA PRO A 42 -13.84 8.90 4.47
C PRO A 42 -13.60 8.08 3.20
N LYS A 43 -14.68 7.59 2.59
CA LYS A 43 -14.64 6.88 1.29
C LYS A 43 -14.48 7.84 0.10
N LYS A 44 -14.83 9.12 0.28
CA LYS A 44 -14.72 10.15 -0.75
C LYS A 44 -13.37 10.84 -0.68
N TYR A 45 -12.87 11.34 -1.80
CA TYR A 45 -11.55 11.97 -1.90
C TYR A 45 -11.51 13.47 -1.53
N ASN A 46 -12.67 14.11 -1.35
CA ASN A 46 -12.79 15.53 -0.98
C ASN A 46 -12.88 15.75 0.55
N GLU A 47 -13.00 14.66 1.31
CA GLU A 47 -13.07 14.65 2.78
C GLU A 47 -11.85 13.87 3.30
N SER A 48 -11.32 14.25 4.46
CA SER A 48 -10.17 13.55 5.03
C SER A 48 -10.06 13.76 6.54
N VAL A 49 -9.36 12.84 7.20
CA VAL A 49 -9.08 12.85 8.65
C VAL A 49 -7.58 12.66 8.86
N THR A 50 -7.01 13.20 9.93
CA THR A 50 -5.58 12.98 10.22
C THR A 50 -5.34 11.60 10.83
N ILE A 51 -4.11 11.10 10.78
CA ILE A 51 -3.74 9.85 11.48
C ILE A 51 -4.02 9.97 13.00
N ALA A 52 -3.79 11.14 13.59
CA ALA A 52 -4.15 11.40 14.99
C ALA A 52 -5.66 11.28 15.24
N ASP A 53 -6.50 11.80 14.34
CA ASP A 53 -7.96 11.66 14.43
C ASP A 53 -8.37 10.18 14.34
N VAL A 54 -7.76 9.42 13.42
CA VAL A 54 -8.01 7.98 13.29
C VAL A 54 -7.66 7.26 14.59
N ALA A 55 -6.49 7.54 15.18
CA ALA A 55 -6.10 6.91 16.44
C ALA A 55 -7.01 7.27 17.62
N ALA A 56 -7.59 8.48 17.63
CA ALA A 56 -8.52 8.90 18.66
C ALA A 56 -9.91 8.24 18.54
N GLU A 57 -10.33 7.89 17.33
CA GLU A 57 -11.62 7.25 17.04
C GLU A 57 -11.54 5.72 16.96
N PHE A 58 -10.36 5.17 16.66
CA PHE A 58 -10.17 3.74 16.47
C PHE A 58 -10.37 2.96 17.78
N ASP A 59 -11.36 2.09 17.77
CA ASP A 59 -11.66 1.17 18.85
C ASP A 59 -11.49 -0.28 18.36
N PRO A 60 -10.45 -1.01 18.83
CA PRO A 60 -10.22 -2.39 18.46
C PRO A 60 -11.40 -3.32 18.77
N GLU A 61 -12.23 -3.00 19.77
CA GLU A 61 -13.38 -3.84 20.16
C GLU A 61 -14.54 -3.76 19.15
N ASN A 62 -14.56 -2.73 18.30
CA ASN A 62 -15.59 -2.53 17.27
C ASN A 62 -15.20 -3.08 15.89
N VAL A 63 -14.00 -3.66 15.75
CA VAL A 63 -13.52 -4.24 14.48
C VAL A 63 -14.14 -5.62 14.26
N ASP A 64 -14.71 -5.84 13.07
CA ASP A 64 -15.23 -7.15 12.66
C ASP A 64 -14.09 -8.18 12.66
N GLU A 65 -14.31 -9.34 13.29
CA GLU A 65 -13.33 -10.44 13.36
C GLU A 65 -12.78 -10.85 11.99
N LYS A 66 -13.58 -10.69 10.92
CA LYS A 66 -13.16 -10.99 9.54
C LYS A 66 -12.14 -10.02 8.97
N GLN A 67 -12.00 -8.83 9.58
CA GLN A 67 -11.06 -7.79 9.17
C GLN A 67 -9.77 -7.81 10.00
N ILE A 68 -9.72 -8.61 11.06
CA ILE A 68 -8.55 -8.73 11.94
C ILE A 68 -7.44 -9.44 11.17
N SER A 69 -6.34 -8.72 10.95
CA SER A 69 -5.12 -9.25 10.34
C SER A 69 -4.35 -10.15 11.32
N PHE A 70 -3.43 -10.97 10.82
CA PHE A 70 -2.51 -11.74 11.69
C PHE A 70 -1.67 -10.86 12.62
N CYS A 71 -1.36 -9.63 12.20
CA CYS A 71 -0.50 -8.69 12.92
C CYS A 71 -1.30 -7.60 13.64
N PHE A 72 -2.61 -7.79 13.87
CA PHE A 72 -3.51 -6.73 14.31
C PHE A 72 -3.08 -5.99 15.59
N LEU A 73 -2.45 -6.68 16.55
CA LEU A 73 -1.89 -6.02 17.75
C LEU A 73 -0.72 -5.08 17.42
N GLN A 74 0.13 -5.45 16.46
CA GLN A 74 1.22 -4.60 15.98
C GLN A 74 0.67 -3.43 15.15
N ASP A 75 -0.40 -3.66 14.38
CA ASP A 75 -1.07 -2.59 13.62
C ASP A 75 -1.65 -1.51 14.56
N GLN A 76 -2.19 -1.92 15.72
CA GLN A 76 -2.65 -1.00 16.77
C GLN A 76 -1.48 -0.21 17.39
N GLU A 77 -0.38 -0.88 17.71
CA GLU A 77 0.82 -0.23 18.25
C GLU A 77 1.40 0.77 17.24
N LEU A 78 1.44 0.38 15.96
CA LEU A 78 1.85 1.24 14.85
C LEU A 78 0.98 2.50 14.80
N LEU A 79 -0.35 2.37 14.82
CA LEU A 79 -1.28 3.50 14.82
C LEU A 79 -1.00 4.47 15.98
N SER A 80 -0.83 3.93 17.19
CA SER A 80 -0.53 4.73 18.38
C SER A 80 0.78 5.51 18.21
N LYS A 81 1.86 4.87 17.77
CA LYS A 81 3.15 5.55 17.54
C LYS A 81 3.07 6.60 16.42
N LEU A 82 2.31 6.33 15.36
CA LEU A 82 2.12 7.30 14.28
C LEU A 82 1.38 8.55 14.75
N ALA A 83 0.35 8.37 15.58
CA ALA A 83 -0.42 9.48 16.15
C ALA A 83 0.39 10.34 17.13
N GLU A 84 1.38 9.75 17.81
CA GLU A 84 2.30 10.48 18.70
C GLU A 84 3.45 11.17 17.94
N SER A 85 3.75 10.74 16.71
CA SER A 85 4.87 11.25 15.93
C SER A 85 4.60 12.61 15.28
N GLU A 86 5.53 13.57 15.38
CA GLU A 86 5.48 14.82 14.61
C GLU A 86 5.54 14.56 13.09
N ARG A 87 6.23 13.49 12.69
CA ARG A 87 6.42 13.11 11.28
C ARG A 87 5.11 12.69 10.60
N PHE A 88 4.27 11.88 11.25
CA PHE A 88 3.11 11.24 10.60
C PHE A 88 1.76 11.71 11.10
N LYS A 89 1.62 12.18 12.35
CA LYS A 89 0.30 12.42 12.97
C LYS A 89 -0.64 13.31 12.16
N ASN A 90 -0.07 14.27 11.42
CA ASN A 90 -0.82 15.25 10.60
C ASN A 90 -1.05 14.81 9.14
N ILE A 91 -0.54 13.65 8.72
CA ILE A 91 -0.87 13.08 7.40
C ILE A 91 -2.38 12.83 7.37
N ARG A 92 -3.01 13.24 6.27
CA ARG A 92 -4.46 13.12 6.10
C ARG A 92 -4.79 11.88 5.27
N LEU A 93 -5.70 11.05 5.77
CA LEU A 93 -6.20 9.86 5.10
C LEU A 93 -7.53 10.15 4.41
N THR A 94 -7.70 9.62 3.20
CA THR A 94 -8.90 9.78 2.38
C THR A 94 -9.10 8.60 1.45
N GLY A 95 -10.32 8.48 0.91
CA GLY A 95 -10.64 7.46 -0.08
C GLY A 95 -10.43 6.05 0.43
N TYR A 96 -10.75 5.76 1.69
CA TYR A 96 -10.60 4.39 2.19
C TYR A 96 -11.63 3.48 1.55
N VAL A 97 -11.17 2.31 1.10
CA VAL A 97 -12.01 1.25 0.55
C VAL A 97 -11.52 -0.08 1.09
N SER A 98 -12.47 -0.91 1.51
CA SER A 98 -12.24 -2.31 1.91
C SER A 98 -13.36 -3.15 1.32
N ARG A 99 -13.00 -4.16 0.54
CA ARG A 99 -13.93 -5.04 -0.17
C ARG A 99 -13.43 -6.48 -0.04
N THR A 100 -14.32 -7.36 0.41
CA THR A 100 -14.08 -8.80 0.44
C THR A 100 -15.31 -9.48 -0.17
N SER A 101 -15.09 -10.37 -1.14
CA SER A 101 -16.14 -11.15 -1.79
C SER A 101 -15.76 -12.63 -1.80
N ASP A 102 -16.57 -13.45 -1.15
CA ASP A 102 -16.43 -14.92 -1.18
C ASP A 102 -16.76 -15.48 -2.57
N GLU A 103 -17.71 -14.88 -3.28
CA GLU A 103 -18.20 -15.33 -4.60
C GLU A 103 -17.10 -15.23 -5.66
N ASP A 104 -16.43 -14.07 -5.72
CA ASP A 104 -15.37 -13.81 -6.70
C ASP A 104 -13.97 -14.14 -6.17
N ALA A 105 -13.88 -14.61 -4.92
CA ALA A 105 -12.65 -14.85 -4.18
C ALA A 105 -11.67 -13.66 -4.30
N SER A 106 -12.14 -12.47 -3.92
CA SER A 106 -11.37 -11.22 -4.03
C SER A 106 -11.26 -10.49 -2.70
N GLN A 107 -10.09 -9.97 -2.39
CA GLN A 107 -9.84 -9.11 -1.23
C GLN A 107 -9.04 -7.88 -1.66
N PHE A 108 -9.64 -6.71 -1.54
CA PHE A 108 -9.03 -5.44 -1.92
C PHE A 108 -9.23 -4.39 -0.83
N SER A 109 -8.15 -3.76 -0.41
CA SER A 109 -8.21 -2.57 0.45
C SER A 109 -7.16 -1.56 0.02
N ALA A 110 -7.53 -0.28 0.08
CA ALA A 110 -6.63 0.82 -0.23
C ALA A 110 -7.01 2.09 0.54
N VAL A 111 -6.01 2.93 0.81
CA VAL A 111 -6.17 4.25 1.41
C VAL A 111 -5.19 5.23 0.79
N THR A 112 -5.63 6.48 0.60
CA THR A 112 -4.78 7.56 0.10
C THR A 112 -4.30 8.40 1.26
N CYS A 113 -2.98 8.52 1.40
CA CYS A 113 -2.31 9.40 2.34
C CYS A 113 -1.90 10.70 1.64
N LEU A 114 -2.46 11.84 2.06
CA LEU A 114 -2.11 13.16 1.56
C LEU A 114 -0.86 13.65 2.30
N LEU A 115 0.26 13.76 1.58
CA LEU A 115 1.55 14.12 2.16
C LEU A 115 1.66 15.65 2.31
N PRO A 116 2.41 16.15 3.31
CA PRO A 116 2.55 17.60 3.55
C PRO A 116 3.20 18.37 2.40
N ASP A 117 3.98 17.71 1.56
CA ASP A 117 4.65 18.29 0.39
C ASP A 117 3.77 18.36 -0.86
N GLY A 118 2.48 18.05 -0.75
CA GLY A 118 1.50 18.10 -1.83
C GLY A 118 1.43 16.84 -2.69
N ARG A 119 2.27 15.83 -2.44
CA ARG A 119 2.16 14.51 -3.08
C ARG A 119 1.07 13.67 -2.41
N SER A 120 0.68 12.58 -3.05
CA SER A 120 -0.27 11.63 -2.46
C SER A 120 0.23 10.20 -2.63
N PHE A 121 0.29 9.50 -1.50
CA PHE A 121 0.70 8.11 -1.43
C PHE A 121 -0.54 7.21 -1.41
N LEU A 122 -0.78 6.48 -2.49
CA LEU A 122 -1.86 5.50 -2.57
C LEU A 122 -1.30 4.17 -2.06
N SER A 123 -1.78 3.79 -0.89
CA SER A 123 -1.36 2.60 -0.16
C SER A 123 -2.33 1.45 -0.42
N PHE A 124 -1.83 0.34 -0.93
CA PHE A 124 -2.61 -0.86 -1.20
C PHE A 124 -2.28 -1.93 -0.16
N ARG A 125 -3.31 -2.49 0.47
CA ARG A 125 -3.17 -3.56 1.46
C ARG A 125 -2.79 -4.88 0.79
N GLY A 126 -1.86 -5.60 1.40
CA GLY A 126 -1.59 -6.98 1.04
C GLY A 126 -2.66 -7.95 1.57
N THR A 127 -2.27 -9.21 1.70
CA THR A 127 -3.17 -10.27 2.17
C THR A 127 -3.33 -10.18 3.69
N ASP A 128 -4.58 -10.06 4.16
CA ASP A 128 -4.93 -9.96 5.59
C ASP A 128 -4.91 -11.30 6.33
N GLY A 129 -4.53 -12.38 5.64
CA GLY A 129 -4.46 -13.73 6.18
C GLY A 129 -5.72 -14.57 5.96
N SER A 130 -6.78 -13.97 5.41
CA SER A 130 -8.01 -14.68 5.06
C SER A 130 -7.77 -15.75 3.97
N ILE A 131 -8.55 -16.84 4.03
CA ILE A 131 -8.52 -17.89 2.98
C ILE A 131 -8.86 -17.28 1.61
N VAL A 132 -9.71 -16.25 1.57
CA VAL A 132 -10.07 -15.51 0.35
C VAL A 132 -8.87 -14.76 -0.21
N GLY A 133 -8.13 -14.03 0.64
CA GLY A 133 -6.90 -13.35 0.23
C GLY A 133 -5.87 -14.31 -0.34
N TRP A 134 -5.62 -15.44 0.34
CA TRP A 134 -4.71 -16.49 -0.16
C TRP A 134 -5.20 -17.12 -1.47
N LYS A 135 -6.51 -17.36 -1.63
CA LYS A 135 -7.07 -17.87 -2.91
C LYS A 135 -6.81 -16.89 -4.06
N GLU A 136 -6.91 -15.60 -3.82
CA GLU A 136 -6.59 -14.58 -4.83
C GLU A 136 -5.10 -14.56 -5.16
N ASP A 137 -4.22 -14.72 -4.18
CA ASP A 137 -2.77 -14.81 -4.40
C ASP A 137 -2.42 -15.97 -5.35
N PHE A 138 -3.08 -17.13 -5.21
CA PHE A 138 -2.89 -18.24 -6.14
C PHE A 138 -3.38 -17.92 -7.56
N ASN A 139 -4.40 -17.06 -7.69
CA ASN A 139 -4.92 -16.66 -9.00
C ASN A 139 -3.88 -15.89 -9.83
N PHE A 140 -2.89 -15.23 -9.22
CA PHE A 140 -1.80 -14.57 -9.96
C PHE A 140 -1.05 -15.54 -10.88
N SER A 141 -0.99 -16.82 -10.54
CA SER A 141 -0.27 -17.82 -11.33
C SER A 141 -0.97 -18.20 -12.64
N PHE A 142 -2.28 -17.92 -12.80
CA PHE A 142 -3.03 -18.39 -13.97
C PHE A 142 -4.07 -17.41 -14.54
N LYS A 143 -4.50 -16.38 -13.79
CA LYS A 143 -5.38 -15.33 -14.33
C LYS A 143 -4.53 -14.26 -15.04
N THR A 144 -5.10 -13.66 -16.07
CA THR A 144 -4.50 -12.48 -16.74
C THR A 144 -4.65 -11.23 -15.89
N GLU A 145 -5.79 -11.09 -15.22
CA GLU A 145 -6.10 -10.01 -14.26
C GLU A 145 -6.88 -10.64 -13.10
N THR A 146 -6.52 -10.31 -11.85
CA THR A 146 -7.34 -10.62 -10.68
C THR A 146 -8.33 -9.50 -10.38
N PRO A 147 -9.46 -9.78 -9.70
CA PRO A 147 -10.38 -8.71 -9.29
C PRO A 147 -9.70 -7.62 -8.45
N GLY A 148 -8.78 -7.98 -7.54
CA GLY A 148 -8.00 -7.01 -6.77
C GLY A 148 -7.10 -6.12 -7.64
N GLN A 149 -6.45 -6.67 -8.68
CA GLN A 149 -5.69 -5.90 -9.66
C GLN A 149 -6.60 -4.92 -10.43
N HIS A 150 -7.78 -5.38 -10.84
CA HIS A 150 -8.79 -4.54 -11.47
C HIS A 150 -9.21 -3.37 -10.55
N TYR A 151 -9.53 -3.66 -9.29
CA TYR A 151 -9.88 -2.64 -8.31
C TYR A 151 -8.73 -1.66 -8.01
N ALA A 152 -7.48 -2.11 -8.07
CA ALA A 152 -6.32 -1.23 -7.91
C ALA A 152 -6.25 -0.19 -9.04
N VAL A 153 -6.51 -0.61 -10.28
CA VAL A 153 -6.60 0.28 -11.45
C VAL A 153 -7.78 1.24 -11.35
N GLU A 154 -8.95 0.77 -10.91
CA GLU A 154 -10.10 1.64 -10.64
C GLU A 154 -9.78 2.70 -9.58
N TYR A 155 -9.12 2.29 -8.49
CA TYR A 155 -8.79 3.14 -7.37
C TYR A 155 -7.90 4.32 -7.78
N ILE A 156 -6.77 4.03 -8.44
CA ILE A 156 -5.85 5.07 -8.91
C ILE A 156 -6.56 5.99 -9.92
N ASN A 157 -7.33 5.44 -10.87
CA ASN A 157 -8.02 6.25 -11.87
C ASN A 157 -9.08 7.17 -11.24
N ALA A 158 -9.81 6.67 -10.23
CA ALA A 158 -10.82 7.43 -9.50
C ALA A 158 -10.19 8.58 -8.70
N TYR A 159 -9.15 8.33 -7.90
CA TYR A 159 -8.43 9.36 -7.16
C TYR A 159 -7.81 10.39 -8.12
N ALA A 160 -7.09 9.90 -9.13
CA ALA A 160 -6.38 10.70 -10.11
C ALA A 160 -7.30 11.63 -10.92
N SER A 161 -8.58 11.27 -11.11
CA SER A 161 -9.54 12.13 -11.79
C SER A 161 -10.01 13.35 -10.97
N GLN A 162 -9.84 13.30 -9.65
CA GLN A 162 -10.33 14.30 -8.70
C GLN A 162 -9.19 15.11 -8.05
N SER A 163 -7.95 14.67 -8.22
CA SER A 163 -6.74 15.32 -7.70
C SER A 163 -5.77 15.67 -8.82
N GLN A 164 -4.98 16.73 -8.60
CA GLN A 164 -3.85 17.11 -9.47
C GLN A 164 -2.48 16.76 -8.87
N ASN A 165 -2.47 16.12 -7.70
CA ASN A 165 -1.25 15.81 -6.98
C ASN A 165 -0.36 14.84 -7.76
N ASP A 166 0.94 14.98 -7.55
CA ASP A 166 1.91 13.94 -7.91
C ASP A 166 1.66 12.70 -7.06
N LEU A 167 1.80 11.53 -7.70
CA LEU A 167 1.41 10.25 -7.13
C LEU A 167 2.62 9.43 -6.73
N LEU A 168 2.56 8.87 -5.53
CA LEU A 168 3.39 7.77 -5.08
C LEU A 168 2.46 6.57 -4.87
N LEU A 169 2.88 5.40 -5.29
CA LEU A 169 2.12 4.17 -5.08
C LEU A 169 2.94 3.23 -4.20
N GLY A 170 2.30 2.44 -3.36
CA GLY A 170 3.02 1.38 -2.69
C GLY A 170 2.15 0.41 -1.92
N GLY A 171 2.78 -0.67 -1.49
CA GLY A 171 2.15 -1.70 -0.70
C GLY A 171 3.15 -2.80 -0.35
N HIS A 172 2.76 -3.63 0.61
CA HIS A 172 3.51 -4.81 1.03
C HIS A 172 2.84 -6.09 0.48
N SER A 173 3.65 -7.09 0.13
CA SER A 173 3.19 -8.39 -0.37
C SER A 173 2.24 -8.21 -1.57
N LYS A 174 1.03 -8.77 -1.54
CA LYS A 174 -0.01 -8.55 -2.57
C LYS A 174 -0.24 -7.07 -2.90
N GLY A 175 -0.12 -6.18 -1.93
CA GLY A 175 -0.27 -4.73 -2.11
C GLY A 175 0.83 -4.11 -2.98
N GLY A 176 2.06 -4.66 -2.92
CA GLY A 176 3.15 -4.26 -3.81
C GLY A 176 2.85 -4.60 -5.27
N ASN A 177 2.33 -5.80 -5.51
CA ASN A 177 1.85 -6.21 -6.84
C ASN A 177 0.73 -5.28 -7.34
N PHE A 178 -0.27 -4.97 -6.51
CA PHE A 178 -1.35 -4.05 -6.87
C PHE A 178 -0.85 -2.64 -7.20
N ALA A 179 0.12 -2.11 -6.43
CA ALA A 179 0.70 -0.80 -6.69
C ALA A 179 1.37 -0.74 -8.07
N VAL A 180 2.15 -1.77 -8.41
CA VAL A 180 2.83 -1.87 -9.70
C VAL A 180 1.82 -2.09 -10.83
N TYR A 181 0.89 -3.04 -10.69
CA TYR A 181 -0.15 -3.32 -11.68
C TYR A 181 -1.01 -2.08 -11.98
N ALA A 182 -1.42 -1.35 -10.94
CA ALA A 182 -2.18 -0.11 -11.09
C ALA A 182 -1.37 0.95 -11.89
N ALA A 183 -0.07 1.05 -11.68
CA ALA A 183 0.78 1.96 -12.45
C ALA A 183 0.83 1.58 -13.94
N VAL A 184 0.96 0.28 -14.23
CA VAL A 184 0.99 -0.26 -15.59
C VAL A 184 -0.31 0.03 -16.32
N PHE A 185 -1.47 -0.24 -15.71
CA PHE A 185 -2.75 -0.23 -16.43
C PHE A 185 -3.64 0.99 -16.19
N CYS A 186 -3.23 1.96 -15.34
CA CYS A 186 -3.95 3.23 -15.22
C CYS A 186 -3.97 4.03 -16.53
N HIS A 187 -4.89 4.99 -16.62
CA HIS A 187 -4.95 5.88 -17.78
C HIS A 187 -3.62 6.61 -17.99
N GLN A 188 -3.15 6.66 -19.24
CA GLN A 188 -1.85 7.25 -19.60
C GLN A 188 -1.62 8.67 -19.05
N LYS A 189 -2.68 9.51 -19.05
CA LYS A 189 -2.62 10.88 -18.50
C LYS A 189 -2.36 10.95 -17.00
N TYR A 190 -2.64 9.88 -16.25
CA TYR A 190 -2.38 9.79 -14.82
C TYR A 190 -1.04 9.13 -14.54
N ARG A 191 -0.61 8.18 -15.39
CA ARG A 191 0.69 7.51 -15.30
C ARG A 191 1.88 8.50 -15.31
N SER A 192 1.74 9.62 -16.02
CA SER A 192 2.76 10.68 -16.05
C SER A 192 3.00 11.36 -14.69
N ARG A 193 1.99 11.38 -13.81
CA ARG A 193 2.10 11.96 -12.44
C ARG A 193 2.66 10.98 -11.41
N ILE A 194 2.82 9.70 -11.77
CA ILE A 194 3.44 8.71 -10.86
C ILE A 194 4.93 9.03 -10.79
N GLN A 195 5.43 9.37 -9.61
CA GLN A 195 6.84 9.73 -9.38
C GLN A 195 7.65 8.52 -8.90
N ARG A 196 7.06 7.66 -8.06
CA ARG A 196 7.69 6.45 -7.52
C ARG A 196 6.65 5.38 -7.20
N ILE A 197 7.05 4.12 -7.32
CA ILE A 197 6.27 2.95 -6.93
C ILE A 197 7.12 2.17 -5.92
N TYR A 198 6.59 1.91 -4.73
CA TYR A 198 7.25 1.20 -3.64
C TYR A 198 6.66 -0.20 -3.52
N ASP A 199 7.41 -1.18 -3.98
CA ASP A 199 7.03 -2.58 -3.94
C ASP A 199 7.82 -3.28 -2.83
N PHE A 200 7.15 -3.57 -1.71
CA PHE A 200 7.77 -4.27 -0.58
C PHE A 200 7.37 -5.73 -0.62
N ASP A 201 8.30 -6.57 -1.04
CA ASP A 201 8.13 -8.03 -1.10
C ASP A 201 6.91 -8.51 -1.90
N GLY A 202 6.50 -7.76 -2.94
CA GLY A 202 5.39 -8.14 -3.79
C GLY A 202 5.77 -9.19 -4.84
N PRO A 203 4.87 -10.12 -5.18
CA PRO A 203 5.11 -11.07 -6.24
C PRO A 203 5.18 -10.37 -7.60
N GLY A 204 5.96 -10.94 -8.52
CA GLY A 204 6.07 -10.47 -9.90
C GLY A 204 4.80 -10.70 -10.72
N PHE A 205 4.95 -10.69 -12.04
CA PHE A 205 3.86 -10.86 -12.99
C PHE A 205 4.09 -12.06 -13.89
N ARG A 206 3.03 -12.51 -14.55
CA ARG A 206 3.18 -13.47 -15.65
C ARG A 206 3.91 -12.82 -16.82
N ASP A 207 4.59 -13.63 -17.62
CA ASP A 207 5.45 -13.16 -18.72
C ASP A 207 4.72 -12.20 -19.67
N GLU A 208 3.42 -12.41 -19.92
CA GLU A 208 2.65 -11.53 -20.82
C GLU A 208 2.58 -10.07 -20.33
N ILE A 209 2.62 -9.85 -19.01
CA ILE A 209 2.68 -8.51 -18.41
C ILE A 209 4.14 -8.10 -18.23
N ALA A 210 5.00 -9.00 -17.75
CA ALA A 210 6.41 -8.69 -17.49
C ALA A 210 7.16 -8.28 -18.78
N ASP A 211 6.75 -8.78 -19.94
CA ASP A 211 7.35 -8.46 -21.24
C ASP A 211 6.60 -7.34 -21.99
N SER A 212 5.58 -6.73 -21.38
CA SER A 212 4.80 -5.65 -21.99
C SER A 212 5.56 -4.32 -22.03
N GLU A 213 5.28 -3.50 -23.06
CA GLU A 213 5.84 -2.15 -23.17
C GLU A 213 5.37 -1.24 -22.03
N GLU A 214 4.13 -1.44 -21.56
CA GLU A 214 3.55 -0.69 -20.45
C GLU A 214 4.30 -0.96 -19.14
N TYR A 215 4.68 -2.21 -18.88
CA TYR A 215 5.50 -2.54 -17.72
C TYR A 215 6.92 -1.98 -17.85
N ALA A 216 7.56 -2.15 -19.01
CA ALA A 216 8.87 -1.57 -19.29
C ALA A 216 8.92 -0.05 -19.05
N ALA A 217 7.84 0.66 -19.38
CA ALA A 217 7.71 2.10 -19.16
C ALA A 217 7.62 2.52 -17.68
N VAL A 218 7.18 1.63 -16.77
CA VAL A 218 7.08 1.94 -15.34
C VAL A 218 8.27 1.44 -14.52
N ILE A 219 9.04 0.45 -15.00
CA ILE A 219 10.21 -0.12 -14.30
C ILE A 219 11.14 0.95 -13.70
N PRO A 220 11.53 2.04 -14.40
CA PRO A 220 12.43 3.05 -13.84
C PRO A 220 11.88 3.75 -12.58
N LYS A 221 10.56 3.72 -12.36
CA LYS A 221 9.87 4.32 -11.21
C LYS A 221 9.74 3.35 -10.03
N ILE A 222 10.00 2.06 -10.23
CA ILE A 222 9.84 1.04 -9.19
C ILE A 222 11.06 1.02 -8.28
N LEU A 223 10.81 1.02 -6.97
CA LEU A 223 11.73 0.57 -5.94
C LEU A 223 11.19 -0.74 -5.40
N SER A 224 11.76 -1.86 -5.83
CA SER A 224 11.42 -3.17 -5.25
C SER A 224 12.41 -3.52 -4.14
N VAL A 225 11.91 -3.84 -2.96
CA VAL A 225 12.69 -4.23 -1.78
C VAL A 225 12.21 -5.59 -1.31
N ILE A 226 13.12 -6.57 -1.24
CA ILE A 226 12.79 -7.93 -0.79
C ILE A 226 13.74 -8.37 0.34
N PRO A 227 13.25 -9.12 1.35
CA PRO A 227 14.10 -9.81 2.31
C PRO A 227 14.99 -10.87 1.64
N GLN A 228 16.18 -11.12 2.18
CA GLN A 228 17.14 -12.11 1.67
C GLN A 228 16.53 -13.52 1.55
N SER A 229 15.69 -13.90 2.50
CA SER A 229 14.99 -15.19 2.52
C SER A 229 13.57 -15.12 1.94
N SER A 230 13.26 -14.08 1.16
CA SER A 230 11.94 -13.94 0.58
C SER A 230 11.64 -15.08 -0.40
N LEU A 231 10.44 -15.63 -0.26
CA LEU A 231 9.84 -16.50 -1.27
C LEU A 231 8.81 -15.75 -2.11
N VAL A 232 8.06 -14.82 -1.52
CA VAL A 232 6.95 -14.12 -2.19
C VAL A 232 7.47 -13.17 -3.25
N GLY A 233 8.43 -12.31 -2.93
CA GLY A 233 9.07 -11.38 -3.87
C GLY A 233 9.88 -12.07 -4.98
N GLN A 234 10.05 -13.38 -4.92
CA GLN A 234 10.69 -14.20 -5.96
C GLN A 234 9.69 -15.02 -6.79
N LEU A 235 8.39 -14.95 -6.47
CA LEU A 235 7.36 -15.59 -7.27
C LEU A 235 7.12 -14.82 -8.57
N LEU A 236 6.88 -15.57 -9.65
CA LEU A 236 6.58 -15.04 -10.98
C LEU A 236 7.72 -14.19 -11.55
N THR A 237 7.51 -13.61 -12.73
CA THR A 237 8.54 -12.88 -13.48
C THR A 237 8.58 -11.41 -13.06
N SER A 238 9.75 -10.95 -12.64
CA SER A 238 10.02 -9.55 -12.36
C SER A 238 11.22 -9.10 -13.20
N ASN A 239 11.01 -8.09 -14.04
CA ASN A 239 12.08 -7.45 -14.81
C ASN A 239 12.69 -6.23 -14.06
N THR A 240 12.38 -6.08 -12.77
CA THR A 240 12.88 -5.01 -11.90
C THR A 240 14.06 -5.49 -11.05
N GLU A 241 15.07 -4.65 -10.86
CA GLU A 241 16.16 -4.95 -9.91
C GLU A 241 15.68 -4.85 -8.47
N HIS A 242 15.88 -5.92 -7.69
CA HIS A 242 15.48 -5.97 -6.29
C HIS A 242 16.59 -5.48 -5.36
N LYS A 243 16.27 -4.54 -4.47
CA LYS A 243 17.12 -4.22 -3.33
C LYS A 243 16.92 -5.27 -2.23
N ILE A 244 17.94 -6.08 -2.00
CA ILE A 244 17.90 -7.14 -0.98
C ILE A 244 18.22 -6.54 0.40
N VAL A 245 17.37 -6.82 1.39
CA VAL A 245 17.61 -6.50 2.81
C VAL A 245 17.84 -7.78 3.61
N MET A 246 18.72 -7.74 4.60
CA MET A 246 19.04 -8.93 5.41
C MET A 246 17.80 -9.41 6.17
N SER A 247 17.47 -10.70 6.01
CA SER A 247 16.50 -11.40 6.86
C SER A 247 17.24 -12.17 7.96
N LYS A 248 16.50 -12.61 8.98
CA LYS A 248 17.04 -13.41 10.07
C LYS A 248 16.59 -14.86 9.96
#